data_AF-F4RGA7-F1
#
_entry.id   AF-F4RGA7-F1
#
_cell.length_a   1.000
_cell.length_b   1.000
_cell.length_c   1.000
_cell.angle_alpha   90.00
_cell.angle_beta   90.00
_cell.angle_gamma   90.00
#
_symmetry.space_group_name_H-M   'P 1'
#
loop_
_entity.id
_entity.type
_entity.pdbx_description
1 polymer ?
#
loop_
_entity_poly.entity_id
_entity_poly.type
_entity_poly.pdbx_seq_one_letter_code
_entity_poly.pdbx_strand_id
1 'polypeptide(L)'
;MRWATSAFDRVWTIAEQLMNSTPANLPNSIQPFIQHDVISSASLRAKVSIVKGAVHNEVMRISGISCRWDFKIMQVLMRSEAQAGDIDLMNRWKWQIQKMKELEWIDFGSTKAGDFDRLMPVDQVRRDIIPQGYLFGGPEEPEHPEEEDDASAPGEEDWELRIDQGMLQNVFDVVGNELEEPN
;
A
#
# COMPACT_ATOMS: atom_id res chain seq x y z
N MET A 1 -19.78 0.94 -9.25
CA MET A 1 -19.05 2.23 -9.34
C MET A 1 -19.25 3.12 -8.12
N ARG A 2 -20.50 3.43 -7.68
CA ARG A 2 -20.77 4.30 -6.51
C ARG A 2 -19.96 3.98 -5.25
N TRP A 3 -19.91 2.70 -4.86
CA TRP A 3 -19.09 2.28 -3.71
C TRP A 3 -17.62 2.63 -3.92
N ALA A 4 -17.06 2.34 -5.10
CA ALA A 4 -15.64 2.57 -5.39
C ALA A 4 -15.32 4.07 -5.42
N THR A 5 -16.17 4.87 -6.06
CA THR A 5 -15.98 6.33 -6.09
C THR A 5 -16.06 6.93 -4.68
N SER A 6 -17.03 6.51 -3.87
CA SER A 6 -17.16 6.98 -2.48
C SER A 6 -16.08 6.41 -1.55
N ALA A 7 -15.54 5.23 -1.82
CA ALA A 7 -14.42 4.67 -1.07
C ALA A 7 -13.15 5.49 -1.33
N PHE A 8 -12.83 5.77 -2.60
CA PHE A 8 -11.70 6.61 -2.95
C PHE A 8 -11.85 8.02 -2.36
N ASP A 9 -13.00 8.68 -2.55
CA ASP A 9 -13.23 10.04 -2.00
C ASP A 9 -12.98 10.10 -0.49
N ARG A 10 -13.46 9.10 0.27
CA ARG A 10 -13.28 9.05 1.73
C ARG A 10 -11.83 8.92 2.12
N VAL A 11 -11.11 7.95 1.56
CA VAL A 11 -9.72 7.69 1.93
C VAL A 11 -8.82 8.83 1.44
N TRP A 12 -9.07 9.33 0.23
CA TRP A 12 -8.34 10.45 -0.35
C TRP A 12 -8.52 11.75 0.45
N THR A 13 -9.74 12.03 0.94
CA THR A 13 -9.98 13.20 1.82
C THR A 13 -9.15 13.11 3.10
N ILE A 14 -9.09 11.93 3.74
CA ILE A 14 -8.28 11.72 4.94
C ILE A 14 -6.79 11.87 4.60
N ALA A 15 -6.36 11.32 3.46
CA ALA A 15 -5.00 11.48 2.98
C ALA A 15 -4.63 12.96 2.79
N GLU A 16 -5.44 13.74 2.07
CA GLU A 16 -5.22 15.18 1.86
C GLU A 16 -5.14 15.96 3.18
N GLN A 17 -5.99 15.63 4.14
CA GLN A 17 -5.91 16.25 5.47
C GLN A 17 -4.61 15.89 6.19
N LEU A 18 -4.17 14.63 6.12
CA LEU A 18 -2.93 14.16 6.74
C LEU A 18 -1.67 14.74 6.07
N MET A 19 -1.67 14.85 4.75
CA MET A 19 -0.59 15.45 3.96
C MET A 19 -0.34 16.91 4.34
N ASN A 20 -1.41 17.65 4.65
CA ASN A 20 -1.37 19.07 5.01
C ASN A 20 -1.36 19.32 6.53
N SER A 21 -1.42 18.26 7.35
CA SER A 21 -1.47 18.39 8.81
C SER A 21 -0.08 18.48 9.43
N THR A 22 0.01 19.19 10.55
CA THR A 22 1.19 19.18 11.42
C THR A 22 0.85 18.45 12.72
N PRO A 23 1.85 17.96 13.49
CA PRO A 23 1.59 17.31 14.77
C PRO A 23 0.84 18.18 15.77
N ALA A 24 0.93 19.51 15.63
CA ALA A 24 0.22 20.49 16.45
C ALA A 24 -1.23 20.74 15.99
N ASN A 25 -1.56 20.41 14.74
CA ASN A 25 -2.88 20.64 14.16
C ASN A 25 -3.33 19.39 13.38
N LEU A 26 -3.79 18.39 14.12
CA LEU A 26 -4.28 17.14 13.56
C LEU A 26 -5.79 17.23 13.26
N PRO A 27 -6.24 16.74 12.10
CA PRO A 27 -7.65 16.78 11.72
C PRO A 27 -8.52 15.91 12.65
N ASN A 28 -9.76 16.34 12.90
CA ASN A 28 -10.67 15.57 13.76
C ASN A 28 -11.00 14.17 13.20
N SER A 29 -10.94 14.01 11.88
CA SER A 29 -11.19 12.74 11.18
C SER A 29 -10.23 11.61 11.59
N ILE A 30 -9.03 11.94 12.08
CA ILE A 30 -8.02 10.94 12.44
C ILE A 30 -8.02 10.56 13.93
N GLN A 31 -8.74 11.32 14.77
CA GLN A 31 -8.81 11.08 16.21
C GLN A 31 -9.20 9.65 16.58
N PRO A 32 -10.20 9.02 15.94
CA PRO A 32 -10.58 7.64 16.26
C PRO A 32 -9.44 6.63 16.05
N PHE A 33 -8.55 6.89 15.07
CA PHE A 33 -7.43 5.99 14.77
C PHE A 33 -6.29 6.17 15.76
N ILE A 34 -5.98 7.42 16.14
CA ILE A 34 -4.91 7.76 17.09
C ILE A 34 -5.26 7.29 18.51
N GLN A 35 -6.55 7.28 18.85
CA GLN A 35 -7.06 6.83 20.14
C GLN A 35 -7.28 5.31 20.21
N HIS A 36 -7.01 4.57 19.14
CA HIS A 36 -7.24 3.14 19.09
C HIS A 36 -6.29 2.36 20.01
N ASP A 37 -6.82 1.41 20.77
CA ASP A 37 -6.10 0.66 21.81
C ASP A 37 -4.84 -0.04 21.30
N VAL A 38 -4.90 -0.59 20.08
CA VAL A 38 -3.77 -1.29 19.41
C VAL A 38 -2.50 -0.43 19.33
N ILE A 39 -2.64 0.89 19.19
CA ILE A 39 -1.50 1.81 19.09
C ILE A 39 -1.39 2.71 20.31
N SER A 40 -2.14 2.44 21.38
CA SER A 40 -2.25 3.32 22.56
C SER A 40 -0.91 3.64 23.21
N SER A 41 0.01 2.67 23.24
CA SER A 41 1.37 2.78 23.81
C SER A 41 2.35 3.58 22.95
N ALA A 42 2.05 3.81 21.67
CA ALA A 42 2.91 4.58 20.79
C ALA A 42 2.85 6.09 21.10
N SER A 43 3.97 6.78 20.85
CA SER A 43 4.00 8.24 20.89
C SER A 43 3.01 8.84 19.88
N LEU A 44 2.54 10.08 20.11
CA LEU A 44 1.63 10.76 19.18
C LEU A 44 2.19 10.78 17.75
N ARG A 45 3.50 11.01 17.62
CA ARG A 45 4.20 10.98 16.33
C ARG A 45 4.13 9.60 15.68
N ALA A 46 4.46 8.54 16.43
CA ALA A 46 4.38 7.17 15.91
C ALA A 46 2.95 6.80 15.51
N LYS A 47 1.94 7.21 16.29
CA LYS A 47 0.53 7.04 15.94
C LYS A 47 0.18 7.73 14.62
N VAL A 48 0.59 8.98 14.43
CA VAL A 48 0.37 9.72 13.19
C VAL A 48 1.06 9.03 12.00
N SER A 49 2.31 8.58 12.17
CA SER A 49 3.02 7.83 11.12
C SER A 49 2.33 6.52 10.75
N ILE A 50 1.84 5.76 11.74
CA ILE A 50 1.09 4.52 11.51
C ILE A 50 -0.20 4.82 10.73
N VAL A 51 -0.94 5.86 11.12
CA VAL A 51 -2.18 6.27 10.43
C VAL A 51 -1.87 6.72 8.99
N LYS A 52 -0.81 7.52 8.78
CA LYS A 52 -0.34 7.91 7.44
C LYS A 52 -0.05 6.66 6.58
N GLY A 53 0.66 5.68 7.14
CA GLY A 53 0.96 4.39 6.47
C GLY A 53 -0.30 3.60 6.11
N ALA A 54 -1.23 3.46 7.05
CA ALA A 54 -2.50 2.76 6.81
C ALA A 54 -3.34 3.44 5.71
N VAL A 55 -3.44 4.77 5.74
CA VAL A 55 -4.16 5.55 4.74
C VAL A 55 -3.48 5.44 3.37
N HIS A 56 -2.14 5.59 3.31
CA HIS A 56 -1.38 5.41 2.08
C HIS A 56 -1.67 4.05 1.44
N ASN A 57 -1.52 2.96 2.20
CA ASN A 57 -1.75 1.61 1.70
C ASN A 57 -3.18 1.42 1.18
N GLU A 58 -4.16 2.00 1.85
CA GLU A 58 -5.56 1.92 1.43
C GLU A 58 -5.82 2.73 0.15
N VAL A 59 -5.23 3.92 -0.01
CA VAL A 59 -5.27 4.68 -1.27
C VAL A 59 -4.68 3.81 -2.38
N MET A 60 -3.50 3.22 -2.19
CA MET A 60 -2.85 2.39 -3.20
C MET A 60 -3.69 1.17 -3.59
N ARG A 61 -4.28 0.50 -2.60
CA ARG A 61 -5.15 -0.65 -2.82
C ARG A 61 -6.37 -0.29 -3.66
N ILE A 62 -7.06 0.81 -3.32
CA ILE A 62 -8.23 1.30 -4.07
C ILE A 62 -7.82 1.74 -5.48
N SER A 63 -6.72 2.48 -5.62
CA SER A 63 -6.20 2.92 -6.91
C SER A 63 -5.89 1.74 -7.82
N GLY A 64 -5.15 0.74 -7.33
CA GLY A 64 -4.77 -0.44 -8.10
C GLY A 64 -5.97 -1.30 -8.52
N ILE A 65 -7.00 -1.42 -7.68
CA ILE A 65 -8.25 -2.07 -8.08
C ILE A 65 -8.98 -1.23 -9.14
N SER A 66 -9.08 0.08 -8.94
CA SER A 66 -9.83 0.98 -9.82
C SER A 66 -9.22 1.06 -11.22
N CYS A 67 -7.89 1.20 -11.32
CA CYS A 67 -7.18 1.20 -12.60
C CYS A 67 -7.35 -0.12 -13.36
N ARG A 68 -7.22 -1.27 -12.68
CA ARG A 68 -7.42 -2.59 -13.31
C ARG A 68 -8.85 -2.81 -13.80
N TRP A 69 -9.84 -2.21 -13.15
CA TRP A 69 -11.25 -2.36 -13.49
C TRP A 69 -11.79 -1.30 -14.44
N ASP A 70 -11.07 -0.21 -14.74
CA ASP A 70 -11.56 0.93 -15.54
C ASP A 70 -12.23 0.49 -16.85
N PHE A 71 -11.60 -0.42 -17.60
CA PHE A 71 -12.15 -0.88 -18.87
C PHE A 71 -13.43 -1.74 -18.71
N LYS A 72 -13.54 -2.54 -17.65
CA LYS A 72 -14.70 -3.40 -17.39
C LYS A 72 -15.86 -2.64 -16.79
N ILE A 73 -15.58 -1.70 -15.88
CA ILE A 73 -16.60 -1.00 -15.12
C ILE A 73 -17.46 -0.12 -16.05
N MET A 74 -16.85 0.46 -17.09
CA MET A 74 -17.58 1.22 -18.12
C MET A 74 -18.53 0.33 -18.91
N GLN A 75 -18.12 -0.88 -19.27
CA GLN A 75 -18.97 -1.84 -19.98
C GLN A 75 -20.17 -2.27 -19.13
N VAL A 76 -19.95 -2.50 -17.83
CA VAL A 76 -21.02 -2.87 -16.87
C VAL A 76 -22.03 -1.73 -16.71
N LEU A 77 -21.57 -0.47 -16.68
CA LEU A 77 -22.45 0.69 -16.55
C LEU A 77 -23.37 0.91 -17.73
N MET A 78 -22.82 0.84 -18.95
CA MET A 78 -23.62 1.00 -20.17
C MET A 78 -24.71 -0.07 -20.29
N ARG A 79 -24.59 -1.18 -19.55
CA ARG A 79 -25.54 -2.29 -19.52
C ARG A 79 -26.43 -2.33 -18.27
N SER A 80 -26.18 -1.47 -17.28
CA SER A 80 -26.92 -1.45 -16.03
C SER A 80 -27.98 -0.35 -16.09
N GLU A 81 -29.26 -0.71 -16.23
CA GLU A 81 -30.37 0.25 -16.35
C GLU A 81 -30.41 1.26 -15.19
N ALA A 82 -30.10 0.84 -13.97
CA ALA A 82 -30.09 1.70 -12.78
C ALA A 82 -28.98 2.77 -12.77
N GLN A 83 -27.98 2.64 -13.64
CA GLN A 83 -26.84 3.57 -13.73
C GLN A 83 -26.65 4.11 -15.16
N ALA A 84 -27.51 3.70 -16.09
CA ALA A 84 -27.50 4.17 -17.46
C ALA A 84 -27.85 5.67 -17.48
N GLY A 85 -26.94 6.47 -18.06
CA GLY A 85 -27.11 7.93 -18.13
C GLY A 85 -26.68 8.70 -16.88
N ASP A 86 -26.08 8.05 -15.87
CA ASP A 86 -25.50 8.74 -14.72
C ASP A 86 -24.14 9.39 -15.09
N ILE A 87 -24.22 10.50 -15.83
CA ILE A 87 -23.07 11.24 -16.37
C ILE A 87 -22.16 11.73 -15.25
N ASP A 88 -22.73 12.15 -14.11
CA ASP A 88 -21.95 12.63 -12.97
C ASP A 88 -21.09 11.53 -12.37
N LEU A 89 -21.64 10.32 -12.22
CA LEU A 89 -20.90 9.17 -11.72
C LEU A 89 -19.78 8.76 -12.69
N MET A 90 -20.04 8.80 -14.00
CA MET A 90 -19.04 8.54 -15.04
C MET A 90 -17.90 9.57 -15.02
N ASN A 91 -18.23 10.86 -14.97
CA ASN A 91 -17.27 11.94 -14.92
C ASN A 91 -16.42 11.85 -13.66
N ARG A 92 -17.04 11.57 -12.51
CA ARG A 92 -16.34 11.39 -11.24
C ARG A 92 -15.35 10.23 -11.29
N TRP A 93 -15.77 9.09 -11.83
CA TRP A 93 -14.87 7.95 -12.00
C TRP A 93 -13.69 8.28 -12.92
N LYS A 94 -13.93 8.90 -14.08
CA LYS A 94 -12.86 9.25 -15.01
C LYS A 94 -11.87 10.25 -14.41
N TRP A 95 -12.36 11.23 -13.66
CA TRP A 95 -11.51 12.15 -12.90
C TRP A 95 -10.66 11.41 -11.85
N GLN A 96 -11.25 10.50 -11.08
CA GLN A 96 -10.52 9.72 -10.08
C GLN A 96 -9.45 8.83 -10.72
N ILE A 97 -9.78 8.10 -11.80
CA ILE A 97 -8.81 7.29 -12.55
C ILE A 97 -7.66 8.14 -13.09
N GLN A 98 -7.96 9.32 -13.63
CA GLN A 98 -6.94 10.23 -14.11
C GLN A 98 -6.01 10.66 -12.96
N LYS A 99 -6.56 11.06 -11.82
CA LYS A 99 -5.77 11.43 -10.63
C LYS A 99 -4.92 10.27 -10.11
N MET A 100 -5.45 9.05 -10.09
CA MET A 100 -4.69 7.85 -9.69
C MET A 100 -3.51 7.58 -10.62
N LYS A 101 -3.72 7.71 -11.94
CA LYS A 101 -2.66 7.56 -12.93
C LYS A 101 -1.61 8.67 -12.80
N GLU A 102 -2.03 9.90 -12.58
CA GLU A 102 -1.10 11.01 -12.32
C GLU A 102 -0.21 10.71 -11.12
N LEU A 103 -0.78 10.24 -10.01
CA LEU A 103 -0.01 9.83 -8.81
C LEU A 103 0.97 8.70 -9.10
N GLU A 104 0.56 7.69 -9.89
CA GLU A 104 1.44 6.60 -10.33
C GLU A 104 2.61 7.13 -11.18
N TRP A 105 2.34 8.07 -12.09
CA TRP A 105 3.34 8.64 -12.99
C TRP A 105 4.42 9.47 -12.28
N ILE A 106 4.07 10.12 -11.18
CA ILE A 106 5.03 10.92 -10.42
C ILE A 106 5.81 10.09 -9.38
N ASP A 107 5.62 8.76 -9.33
CA ASP A 107 6.11 7.86 -8.27
C ASP A 107 5.59 8.28 -6.87
N PHE A 108 4.29 8.56 -6.78
CA PHE A 108 3.54 8.75 -5.52
C PHE A 108 2.41 7.71 -5.37
N GLY A 109 2.33 6.78 -6.33
CA GLY A 109 1.22 5.85 -6.53
C GLY A 109 1.59 4.39 -6.35
N SER A 110 2.71 4.08 -5.68
CA SER A 110 3.12 2.71 -5.43
C SER A 110 3.51 2.46 -3.97
N THR A 111 3.69 1.18 -3.62
CA THR A 111 4.22 0.76 -2.32
C THR A 111 5.75 0.64 -2.33
N LYS A 112 6.45 1.21 -3.33
CA LYS A 112 7.91 1.21 -3.39
C LYS A 112 8.49 2.13 -2.30
N ALA A 113 9.73 1.84 -1.90
CA ALA A 113 10.45 2.66 -0.93
C ALA A 113 10.63 4.09 -1.46
N GLY A 114 10.30 5.09 -0.63
CA GLY A 114 10.39 6.52 -0.97
C GLY A 114 9.07 7.17 -1.42
N ASP A 115 8.14 6.42 -2.02
CA ASP A 115 6.82 6.96 -2.44
C ASP A 115 6.01 7.44 -1.22
N PHE A 116 6.10 6.68 -0.12
CA PHE A 116 5.48 7.05 1.15
C PHE A 116 5.99 8.41 1.65
N ASP A 117 7.30 8.63 1.65
CA ASP A 117 7.88 9.90 2.16
C ASP A 117 7.54 11.09 1.26
N ARG A 118 7.34 10.84 -0.03
CA ARG A 118 6.91 11.86 -1.01
C ARG A 118 5.45 12.24 -0.81
N LEU A 119 4.55 11.26 -0.68
CA LEU A 119 3.12 11.52 -0.48
C LEU A 119 2.82 11.99 0.93
N MET A 120 3.49 11.42 1.93
CA MET A 120 3.25 11.64 3.35
C MET A 120 4.54 12.13 4.02
N PRO A 121 4.97 13.38 3.75
CA PRO A 121 6.21 13.90 4.31
C PRO A 121 6.22 13.72 5.83
N VAL A 122 7.29 13.09 6.30
CA VAL A 122 7.56 12.88 7.72
C VAL A 122 8.21 14.15 8.25
N ASP A 123 7.65 14.74 9.30
CA ASP A 123 8.31 15.85 9.99
C ASP A 123 9.71 15.40 10.41
N GLN A 124 10.74 16.17 10.05
CA GLN A 124 12.13 15.78 10.32
C GLN A 124 12.35 15.61 11.83
N VAL A 125 13.01 14.51 12.21
CA VAL A 125 13.49 14.32 13.58
C VAL A 125 14.56 15.39 13.83
N ARG A 126 14.38 16.28 14.82
CA ARG A 126 15.55 16.86 15.51
C ARG A 126 16.27 15.71 16.18
N ARG A 127 17.34 15.21 15.56
CA ARG A 127 18.16 14.08 16.03
C ARG A 127 18.83 14.37 17.39
N ASP A 128 18.81 15.64 17.78
CA ASP A 128 19.27 16.25 19.01
C ASP A 128 18.41 15.91 20.25
N ILE A 129 17.30 15.15 20.11
CA ILE A 129 16.42 14.72 21.22
C ILE A 129 16.33 13.19 21.33
N ILE A 130 17.34 12.45 20.87
CA ILE A 130 17.46 11.03 21.21
C ILE A 130 18.23 10.96 22.55
N PRO A 131 17.62 10.51 23.66
CA PRO A 131 18.37 10.25 24.88
C PRO A 131 19.48 9.23 24.55
N GLN A 132 20.73 9.54 24.90
CA GLN A 132 21.95 8.79 24.56
C GLN A 132 21.97 7.31 25.00
N GLY A 133 20.88 6.75 25.55
CA GLY A 133 20.79 5.36 26.02
C GLY A 133 19.96 4.39 25.16
N TYR A 134 19.30 4.83 24.08
CA TYR A 134 18.47 3.95 23.23
C TYR A 134 19.16 3.44 21.96
N LEU A 135 20.45 3.77 21.75
CA LEU A 135 21.23 3.30 20.60
C LEU A 135 21.95 1.96 20.83
N PHE A 136 21.94 1.42 22.05
CA PHE A 136 22.58 0.15 22.38
C PHE A 136 21.52 -0.86 22.81
N GLY A 137 21.17 -1.78 21.90
CA GLY A 137 20.18 -2.83 22.18
C GLY A 137 19.57 -3.53 20.97
N GLY A 138 20.15 -3.39 19.78
CA GLY A 138 19.94 -4.37 18.71
C GLY A 138 20.87 -5.57 18.93
N PRO A 139 20.52 -6.79 18.50
CA PRO A 139 21.45 -7.91 18.52
C PRO A 139 22.73 -7.49 17.79
N GLU A 140 23.89 -7.71 18.43
CA GLU A 140 25.19 -7.43 17.83
C GLU A 140 25.28 -8.14 16.48
N GLU A 141 25.45 -7.37 15.41
CA GLU A 141 25.88 -7.93 14.13
C GLU A 141 27.22 -8.63 14.36
N PRO A 142 27.37 -9.91 13.99
CA PRO A 142 28.64 -10.59 14.15
C PRO A 142 29.69 -9.87 13.29
N GLU A 143 30.80 -9.52 13.92
CA GLU A 143 31.96 -8.91 13.27
C GLU A 143 32.44 -9.82 12.13
N HIS A 144 32.22 -9.37 10.89
CA HIS A 144 32.79 -10.03 9.71
C HIS A 144 34.30 -9.74 9.68
N PRO A 145 35.18 -10.75 9.68
CA PRO A 145 36.58 -10.53 9.39
C PRO A 145 36.71 -10.10 7.92
N GLU A 146 37.53 -9.08 7.70
CA GLU A 146 37.97 -8.65 6.37
C GLU A 146 38.69 -9.82 5.67
N GLU A 147 38.10 -10.36 4.62
CA GLU A 147 38.82 -11.13 3.60
C GLU A 147 38.55 -10.52 2.23
N GLU A 148 39.62 -9.98 1.66
CA GLU A 148 39.72 -9.54 0.26
C GLU A 148 39.64 -10.75 -0.68
N ASP A 149 38.98 -10.49 -1.81
CA ASP A 149 39.15 -11.09 -3.13
C ASP A 149 38.59 -12.50 -3.48
N ASP A 150 37.86 -12.46 -4.61
CA ASP A 150 37.60 -13.51 -5.59
C ASP A 150 36.58 -14.62 -5.27
N ALA A 151 35.30 -14.33 -5.52
CA ALA A 151 34.40 -15.29 -6.17
C ALA A 151 33.23 -14.55 -6.83
N SER A 152 33.04 -14.82 -8.12
CA SER A 152 32.01 -14.29 -8.99
C SER A 152 30.63 -14.19 -8.33
N ALA A 153 29.98 -13.03 -8.44
CA ALA A 153 28.56 -12.91 -8.17
C ALA A 153 27.80 -13.95 -9.03
N PRO A 154 27.01 -14.86 -8.44
CA PRO A 154 26.09 -15.66 -9.23
C PRO A 154 25.08 -14.70 -9.84
N GLY A 155 24.95 -14.75 -11.17
CA GLY A 155 24.06 -13.90 -11.93
C GLY A 155 22.60 -14.03 -11.48
N GLU A 156 21.82 -13.01 -11.82
CA GLU A 156 20.38 -12.84 -11.54
C GLU A 156 19.48 -13.95 -12.14
N GLU A 157 20.04 -15.03 -12.69
CA GLU A 157 19.34 -16.15 -13.33
C GLU A 157 18.89 -17.26 -12.35
N ASP A 158 19.30 -17.25 -11.07
CA ASP A 158 19.00 -18.35 -10.13
C ASP A 158 17.66 -18.22 -9.38
N TRP A 159 16.90 -17.14 -9.63
CA TRP A 159 15.56 -16.95 -9.08
C TRP A 159 14.45 -17.63 -9.89
N GLU A 160 14.71 -18.03 -11.14
CA GLU A 160 13.69 -18.62 -12.02
C GLU A 160 13.42 -20.12 -11.77
N LEU A 161 14.23 -20.80 -10.94
CA LEU A 161 14.15 -22.26 -10.79
C LEU A 161 13.66 -22.78 -9.44
N ARG A 162 13.23 -21.92 -8.51
CA ARG A 162 12.60 -22.37 -7.26
C ARG A 162 11.08 -22.43 -7.36
N ILE A 163 10.60 -23.33 -8.22
CA ILE A 163 9.27 -23.91 -7.98
C ILE A 163 9.41 -24.80 -6.74
N ASP A 164 8.87 -24.32 -5.63
CA ASP A 164 8.82 -25.04 -4.37
C ASP A 164 8.15 -26.41 -4.59
N GLN A 165 8.76 -27.48 -4.10
CA GLN A 165 8.24 -28.85 -4.20
C GLN A 165 6.83 -28.95 -3.58
N GLY A 166 6.51 -28.09 -2.61
CA GLY A 166 5.16 -27.94 -2.05
C GLY A 166 4.14 -27.33 -3.03
N MET A 167 4.55 -26.47 -3.96
CA MET A 167 3.68 -25.93 -5.00
C MET A 167 3.36 -26.97 -6.08
N LEU A 168 4.30 -27.84 -6.43
CA LEU A 168 4.04 -28.95 -7.36
C LEU A 168 3.07 -29.98 -6.77
N GLN A 169 3.21 -30.31 -5.47
CA GLN A 169 2.29 -31.24 -4.82
C GLN A 169 0.83 -30.73 -4.83
N ASN A 170 0.63 -29.44 -4.57
CA ASN A 170 -0.71 -28.83 -4.64
C ASN A 170 -1.30 -28.87 -6.06
N VAL A 171 -0.48 -28.74 -7.10
CA VAL A 171 -0.96 -28.85 -8.50
C VAL A 171 -1.35 -30.29 -8.82
N PHE A 172 -0.59 -31.29 -8.36
CA PHE A 172 -0.95 -32.70 -8.56
C PHE A 172 -2.20 -33.10 -7.78
N ASP A 173 -2.41 -32.58 -6.57
CA ASP A 173 -3.61 -32.87 -5.78
C ASP A 173 -4.87 -32.21 -6.36
N VAL A 174 -4.75 -31.02 -6.97
CA VAL A 174 -5.87 -30.33 -7.64
C VAL A 174 -6.22 -31.01 -8.96
N VAL A 175 -5.23 -31.43 -9.77
CA VAL A 175 -5.48 -32.11 -11.05
C VAL A 175 -5.91 -33.57 -10.85
N GLY A 176 -5.45 -34.23 -9.78
CA GLY A 176 -5.84 -35.60 -9.45
C GLY A 176 -7.31 -35.75 -9.02
N ASN A 177 -7.88 -34.72 -8.39
CA ASN A 177 -9.28 -34.72 -7.95
C ASN A 177 -10.29 -34.32 -9.05
N GLU A 178 -9.85 -33.88 -10.23
CA GLU A 178 -10.75 -33.58 -11.37
C GLU A 178 -10.89 -34.75 -12.36
N LEU A 179 -10.17 -35.87 -12.16
CA LEU A 179 -10.21 -37.05 -13.04
C LEU A 179 -10.80 -38.31 -12.41
N GLU A 180 -11.29 -38.24 -11.17
CA GLU A 180 -12.10 -39.31 -10.54
C GLU A 180 -13.55 -38.87 -10.32
N GLU A 181 -14.25 -38.55 -11.41
CA GLU A 181 -15.69 -38.88 -11.50
C GLU A 181 -15.95 -39.66 -12.80
N PRO A 182 -15.93 -41.01 -12.77
CA PRO A 182 -16.58 -41.82 -13.77
C PRO A 182 -17.93 -42.37 -13.25
N ASN A 183 -18.99 -41.95 -13.94
CA ASN A 183 -20.33 -42.56 -14.10
C ASN A 183 -21.23 -42.77 -12.87
#